data_AF-A0A6I4YQH5-F1
#
_entry.id   AF-A0A6I4YQH5-F1
#
_cell.length_a   1.000
_cell.length_b   1.000
_cell.length_c   1.000
_cell.angle_alpha   90.00
_cell.angle_beta   90.00
_cell.angle_gamma   90.00
#
_symmetry.space_group_name_H-M   'P 1'
#
loop_
_entity.id
_entity.type
_entity.pdbx_description
1 polymer ?
#
loop_
_entity_poly.entity_id
_entity_poly.type
_entity_poly.pdbx_seq_one_letter_code
_entity_poly.pdbx_strand_id
1 'polypeptide(L)'
;MVSSIVTRRASSFRLGLMSLGACSCLGFAFLAGCASNGEQAPVPRTADAETLYNYGVDALHDGHYKMASGEFELLQQNYPYSGYTGNAELMEGYAYYLQGEYALSVQQLERYLQLHPTSPDAAYAYYLRGLCYYEQIGDVSRDQLGTIEAVDALQEVVSRFPQTSYARDAQLKIDLCRDHLAGKEMLVGRFYQEEKDYQAAIGRYQRVVQDFQTTNHVPEALERLVEVNLDLGLPDEARQAASVLGYNDPDSKWYRYAYNKLKYNNQLTPQIRKPGSGKKNRASEHTQPTTSSVPSAQGPLAIAKVPSSPVQQSSLSKFGNVPPQSTAAQLPQEQRRKRGFFSSVFTPVGNFFTPVGSFFSNTWNKIF
;
A
#
# COMPACT_ATOMS: atom_id res chain seq x y z
N MET A 1 -21.48 -20.54 -51.68
CA MET A 1 -22.08 -21.85 -51.99
C MET A 1 -21.02 -22.74 -52.57
N VAL A 2 -20.83 -23.91 -51.94
CA VAL A 2 -20.42 -25.19 -52.54
C VAL A 2 -19.00 -25.21 -53.12
N SER A 3 -18.03 -25.80 -52.41
CA SER A 3 -17.66 -27.23 -52.52
C SER A 3 -16.97 -27.53 -53.86
N SER A 4 -15.88 -28.30 -54.00
CA SER A 4 -15.25 -29.25 -53.10
C SER A 4 -14.29 -30.14 -53.94
N ILE A 5 -13.42 -30.88 -53.23
CA ILE A 5 -13.21 -32.34 -53.41
C ILE A 5 -12.23 -32.84 -54.51
N VAL A 6 -11.24 -33.63 -54.01
CA VAL A 6 -10.83 -34.98 -54.53
C VAL A 6 -9.87 -34.99 -55.74
N THR A 7 -8.82 -35.82 -55.88
CA THR A 7 -8.25 -36.97 -55.14
C THR A 7 -6.90 -37.38 -55.75
N ARG A 8 -6.03 -37.98 -54.91
CA ARG A 8 -5.22 -39.22 -55.06
C ARG A 8 -4.59 -39.64 -56.40
N ARG A 9 -3.30 -40.02 -56.31
CA ARG A 9 -2.68 -41.31 -56.75
C ARG A 9 -1.27 -41.34 -56.14
N ALA A 10 -0.87 -42.24 -55.23
CA ALA A 10 -0.74 -43.70 -55.23
C ALA A 10 0.30 -44.26 -56.21
N SER A 11 1.46 -44.68 -55.68
CA SER A 11 2.25 -45.81 -56.21
C SER A 11 3.15 -46.45 -55.12
N SER A 12 2.67 -47.63 -54.71
CA SER A 12 3.32 -48.87 -54.24
C SER A 12 4.70 -49.18 -54.87
N PHE A 13 5.62 -50.06 -54.40
CA PHE A 13 5.57 -51.26 -53.55
C PHE A 13 7.01 -51.83 -53.37
N ARG A 14 7.15 -52.79 -52.43
CA ARG A 14 8.22 -53.83 -52.21
C ARG A 14 9.32 -53.48 -51.19
N LEU A 15 9.33 -54.00 -49.95
CA LEU A 15 9.29 -55.37 -49.38
C LEU A 15 10.71 -55.95 -49.18
N GLY A 16 11.08 -56.12 -47.92
CA GLY A 16 12.26 -56.86 -47.46
C GLY A 16 12.12 -57.12 -45.96
N LEU A 17 11.61 -58.30 -45.60
CA LEU A 17 11.38 -58.78 -44.23
C LEU A 17 12.37 -59.92 -43.96
N MET A 18 13.07 -59.90 -42.82
CA MET A 18 13.71 -61.01 -42.08
C MET A 18 14.75 -60.40 -41.11
N SER A 19 15.00 -60.83 -39.87
CA SER A 19 14.29 -61.58 -38.82
C SER A 19 15.27 -61.61 -37.64
N LEU A 20 14.78 -61.35 -36.42
CA LEU A 20 15.31 -61.74 -35.10
C LEU A 20 16.75 -61.36 -34.69
N GLY A 21 16.87 -60.69 -33.52
CA GLY A 21 18.12 -60.60 -32.77
C GLY A 21 17.99 -59.71 -31.53
N ALA A 22 17.69 -60.32 -30.39
CA ALA A 22 17.49 -59.69 -29.09
C ALA A 22 18.74 -58.93 -28.57
N CYS A 23 18.56 -57.66 -28.17
CA CYS A 23 19.26 -57.00 -27.04
C CYS A 23 18.99 -55.49 -27.09
N SER A 24 18.01 -55.00 -26.34
CA SER A 24 18.05 -53.62 -25.79
C SER A 24 17.04 -53.44 -24.67
N CYS A 25 17.06 -54.35 -23.69
CA CYS A 25 16.44 -54.18 -22.38
C CYS A 25 17.55 -53.86 -21.38
N LEU A 26 18.07 -52.64 -21.36
CA LEU A 26 18.99 -52.14 -20.30
C LEU A 26 19.23 -50.64 -20.53
N GLY A 27 18.34 -49.80 -20.02
CA GLY A 27 18.49 -48.35 -20.13
C GLY A 27 17.36 -47.51 -19.54
N PHE A 28 16.60 -48.03 -18.58
CA PHE A 28 15.50 -47.30 -17.95
C PHE A 28 15.42 -47.61 -16.44
N ALA A 29 16.51 -47.39 -15.73
CA ALA A 29 16.56 -47.60 -14.28
C ALA A 29 17.57 -46.66 -13.61
N PHE A 30 17.38 -45.34 -13.71
CA PHE A 30 18.09 -44.36 -12.86
C PHE A 30 17.30 -43.05 -12.67
N LEU A 31 16.00 -43.15 -12.44
CA LEU A 31 15.17 -42.07 -11.87
C LEU A 31 14.53 -42.56 -10.56
N ALA A 32 15.36 -43.05 -9.65
CA ALA A 32 15.03 -43.06 -8.23
C ALA A 32 15.20 -41.62 -7.71
N GLY A 33 14.22 -40.78 -8.01
CA GLY A 33 14.08 -39.50 -7.33
C GLY A 33 13.79 -39.78 -5.87
N CYS A 34 14.71 -39.41 -4.99
CA CYS A 34 14.46 -39.32 -3.56
C CYS A 34 13.50 -38.15 -3.33
N ALA A 35 12.20 -38.39 -3.47
CA ALA A 35 11.21 -37.61 -2.75
C ALA A 35 11.27 -38.07 -1.29
N SER A 36 12.22 -37.52 -0.52
CA SER A 36 12.12 -37.57 0.93
C SER A 36 10.98 -36.62 1.30
N ASN A 37 9.75 -37.13 1.24
CA ASN A 37 8.68 -36.56 2.05
C ASN A 37 9.09 -36.80 3.50
N GLY A 38 9.81 -35.83 4.06
CA GLY A 38 10.03 -35.76 5.49
C GLY A 38 8.67 -35.51 6.12
N GLU A 39 7.92 -36.57 6.39
CA GLU A 39 6.89 -36.52 7.42
C GLU A 39 7.62 -36.15 8.71
N GLN A 40 7.59 -34.86 9.03
CA GLN A 40 8.02 -34.36 10.33
C GLN A 40 7.27 -35.15 11.39
N ALA A 41 8.03 -35.75 12.30
CA ALA A 41 7.48 -36.55 13.39
C ALA A 41 6.39 -35.72 14.10
N PRO A 42 5.22 -36.31 14.43
CA PRO A 42 4.18 -35.60 15.14
C PRO A 42 4.75 -35.01 16.42
N VAL A 43 4.78 -33.68 16.51
CA VAL A 43 5.25 -32.98 17.70
C VAL A 43 4.35 -33.39 18.87
N PRO A 44 4.89 -33.72 20.05
CA PRO A 44 4.06 -34.18 21.16
C PRO A 44 3.05 -33.10 21.53
N ARG A 45 1.75 -33.40 21.44
CA ARG A 45 0.66 -32.46 21.81
C ARG A 45 0.70 -32.00 23.27
N THR A 46 1.56 -32.61 24.08
CA THR A 46 1.78 -32.34 25.49
C THR A 46 3.28 -32.14 25.74
N ALA A 47 3.83 -31.04 25.22
CA ALA A 47 5.14 -30.53 25.62
C ALA A 47 4.97 -29.31 26.53
N ASP A 48 6.03 -28.92 27.23
CA ASP A 48 6.09 -27.67 27.99
C ASP A 48 6.05 -26.44 27.06
N ALA A 49 5.67 -25.28 27.61
CA ALA A 49 5.47 -24.08 26.82
C ALA A 49 6.75 -23.59 26.12
N GLU A 50 7.91 -23.73 26.75
CA GLU A 50 9.20 -23.36 26.16
C GLU A 50 9.53 -24.26 24.97
N THR A 51 9.39 -25.58 25.13
CA THR A 51 9.61 -26.53 24.05
C THR A 51 8.69 -26.30 22.84
N LEU A 52 7.39 -26.05 23.06
CA LEU A 52 6.46 -25.71 21.97
C LEU A 52 6.88 -24.42 21.24
N TYR A 53 7.30 -23.41 21.99
CA TYR A 53 7.76 -22.16 21.41
C TYR A 53 9.01 -22.38 20.54
N ASN A 54 9.99 -23.12 21.06
CA ASN A 54 11.23 -23.41 20.35
C ASN A 54 10.97 -24.24 19.09
N TYR A 55 10.06 -25.22 19.12
CA TYR A 55 9.66 -25.95 17.91
C TYR A 55 9.03 -25.04 16.85
N GLY A 56 8.19 -24.09 17.26
CA GLY A 56 7.65 -23.08 16.34
C GLY A 56 8.73 -22.22 15.71
N VAL A 57 9.72 -21.79 16.51
CA VAL A 57 10.87 -20.99 16.03
C VAL A 57 11.77 -21.79 15.08
N ASP A 58 12.07 -23.05 15.40
CA ASP A 58 12.85 -23.93 14.53
C ASP A 58 12.12 -24.16 13.20
N ALA A 59 10.80 -24.38 13.24
CA ALA A 59 9.97 -24.50 12.06
C ALA A 59 9.95 -23.22 11.20
N LEU A 60 9.98 -22.02 11.82
CA LEU A 60 10.15 -20.76 11.08
C LEU A 60 11.50 -20.69 10.38
N HIS A 61 12.58 -21.07 11.06
CA HIS A 61 13.92 -21.07 10.50
C HIS A 61 14.07 -22.03 9.32
N ASP A 62 13.40 -23.19 9.39
CA ASP A 62 13.38 -24.18 8.32
C ASP A 62 12.43 -23.84 7.17
N GLY A 63 11.68 -22.73 7.25
CA GLY A 63 10.71 -22.31 6.24
C GLY A 63 9.36 -23.04 6.30
N HIS A 64 9.12 -23.84 7.34
CA HIS A 64 7.88 -24.58 7.56
C HIS A 64 6.83 -23.72 8.29
N TYR A 65 6.43 -22.61 7.67
CA TYR A 65 5.61 -21.59 8.32
C TYR A 65 4.24 -22.09 8.81
N LYS A 66 3.61 -23.02 8.08
CA LYS A 66 2.32 -23.60 8.48
C LYS A 66 2.43 -24.42 9.76
N MET A 67 3.53 -25.16 9.92
CA MET A 67 3.80 -25.89 11.16
C MET A 67 4.09 -24.90 12.29
N ALA A 68 4.91 -23.89 12.03
CA ALA A 68 5.22 -22.86 13.02
C ALA A 68 3.96 -22.18 13.58
N SER A 69 3.03 -21.74 12.71
CA SER A 69 1.77 -21.17 13.17
C SER A 69 0.96 -22.16 14.03
N GLY A 70 0.95 -23.45 13.66
CA GLY A 70 0.25 -24.47 14.43
C GLY A 70 0.86 -24.73 15.82
N GLU A 71 2.19 -24.70 15.95
CA GLU A 71 2.87 -24.84 17.24
C GLU A 71 2.62 -23.63 18.15
N PHE A 72 2.64 -22.42 17.59
CA PHE A 72 2.31 -21.21 18.35
C PHE A 72 0.84 -21.17 18.77
N GLU A 73 -0.09 -21.61 17.92
CA GLU A 73 -1.50 -21.74 18.25
C GLU A 73 -1.70 -22.78 19.37
N LEU A 74 -1.04 -23.94 19.28
CA LEU A 74 -1.11 -24.99 20.29
C LEU A 74 -0.56 -24.51 21.64
N LEU A 75 0.52 -23.74 21.64
CA LEU A 75 1.08 -23.12 22.84
C LEU A 75 0.05 -22.19 23.50
N GLN A 76 -0.62 -21.33 22.73
CA GLN A 76 -1.64 -20.42 23.24
C GLN A 76 -2.82 -21.18 23.85
N GLN A 77 -3.27 -22.26 23.21
CA GLN A 77 -4.38 -23.09 23.69
C GLN A 77 -4.04 -23.83 24.99
N ASN A 78 -2.83 -24.42 25.07
CA ASN A 78 -2.41 -25.22 26.21
C ASN A 78 -1.96 -24.37 27.41
N TYR A 79 -1.33 -23.21 27.15
CA TYR A 79 -0.71 -22.38 28.19
C TYR A 79 -1.04 -20.89 28.05
N PRO A 80 -2.31 -20.44 28.21
CA PRO A 80 -2.71 -19.04 27.98
C PRO A 80 -2.00 -17.99 28.88
N TYR A 81 -1.49 -18.39 30.04
CA TYR A 81 -0.86 -17.50 31.02
C TYR A 81 0.66 -17.65 31.09
N SER A 82 1.27 -18.35 30.13
CA SER A 82 2.72 -18.52 30.07
C SER A 82 3.41 -17.22 29.66
N GLY A 83 4.64 -17.01 30.13
CA GLY A 83 5.47 -15.90 29.65
C GLY A 83 5.80 -15.99 28.15
N TYR A 84 5.69 -17.17 27.56
CA TYR A 84 5.92 -17.41 26.13
C TYR A 84 4.70 -17.06 25.26
N THR A 85 3.51 -16.93 25.84
CA THR A 85 2.25 -16.80 25.08
C THR A 85 2.21 -15.51 24.26
N GLY A 86 2.59 -14.38 24.85
CA GLY A 86 2.64 -13.12 24.10
C GLY A 86 3.63 -13.16 22.93
N ASN A 87 4.79 -13.82 23.11
CA ASN A 87 5.75 -13.99 22.02
C ASN A 87 5.19 -14.94 20.94
N ALA A 88 4.53 -16.02 21.34
CA ALA A 88 3.90 -16.97 20.44
C ALA A 88 2.79 -16.31 19.61
N GLU A 89 1.95 -15.47 20.22
CA GLU A 89 0.89 -14.71 19.51
C GLU A 89 1.48 -13.83 18.40
N LEU A 90 2.56 -13.11 18.69
CA LEU A 90 3.25 -12.26 17.72
C LEU A 90 3.92 -13.09 16.62
N MET A 91 4.59 -14.19 16.99
CA MET A 91 5.26 -15.08 16.05
C MET A 91 4.29 -15.86 15.17
N GLU A 92 3.08 -16.16 15.66
CA GLU A 92 2.00 -16.73 14.85
C GLU A 92 1.56 -15.74 13.77
N GLY A 93 1.35 -14.47 14.13
CA GLY A 93 1.06 -13.41 13.16
C GLY A 93 2.16 -13.28 12.10
N TYR A 94 3.43 -13.38 12.51
CA TYR A 94 4.57 -13.40 11.60
C TYR A 94 4.63 -14.65 10.71
N ALA A 95 4.34 -15.83 11.26
CA ALA A 95 4.24 -17.06 10.50
C ALA A 95 3.14 -16.97 9.42
N TYR A 96 1.99 -16.37 9.72
CA TYR A 96 0.95 -16.13 8.72
C TYR A 96 1.37 -15.14 7.63
N TYR A 97 2.10 -14.08 7.99
CA TYR A 97 2.67 -13.16 7.00
C TYR A 97 3.61 -13.88 6.03
N LEU A 98 4.50 -14.74 6.54
CA LEU A 98 5.42 -15.52 5.71
C LEU A 98 4.71 -16.59 4.84
N GLN A 99 3.53 -17.05 5.25
CA GLN A 99 2.67 -17.91 4.43
C GLN A 99 1.97 -17.16 3.29
N GLY A 100 1.97 -15.82 3.30
CA GLY A 100 1.12 -15.00 2.43
C GLY A 100 -0.34 -14.94 2.89
N GLU A 101 -0.66 -15.49 4.06
CA GLU A 101 -2.00 -15.47 4.68
C GLU A 101 -2.20 -14.16 5.45
N TYR A 102 -2.09 -13.05 4.74
CA TYR A 102 -2.08 -11.70 5.29
C TYR A 102 -3.35 -11.36 6.09
N ALA A 103 -4.52 -11.86 5.69
CA ALA A 103 -5.77 -11.61 6.42
C ALA A 103 -5.76 -12.26 7.82
N LEU A 104 -5.26 -13.50 7.92
CA LEU A 104 -5.09 -14.19 9.20
C LEU A 104 -4.00 -13.49 10.05
N SER A 105 -2.91 -13.07 9.41
CA SER A 105 -1.86 -12.31 10.08
C SER A 105 -2.40 -11.02 10.70
N VAL A 106 -3.16 -10.21 9.94
CA VAL A 106 -3.77 -8.98 10.46
C VAL A 106 -4.70 -9.28 11.64
N GLN A 107 -5.57 -10.29 11.52
CA GLN A 107 -6.48 -10.66 12.60
C GLN A 107 -5.72 -11.04 13.89
N GLN A 108 -4.66 -11.82 13.77
CA GLN A 108 -3.85 -12.25 14.91
C GLN A 108 -3.06 -11.09 15.53
N LEU A 109 -2.51 -10.20 14.70
CA LEU A 109 -1.77 -9.02 15.16
C LEU A 109 -2.68 -7.99 15.84
N GLU A 110 -3.91 -7.79 15.34
CA GLU A 110 -4.89 -6.94 16.01
C GLU A 110 -5.29 -7.48 17.38
N ARG A 111 -5.46 -8.81 17.50
CA ARG A 111 -5.68 -9.46 18.79
C ARG A 111 -4.51 -9.21 19.73
N TYR A 112 -3.28 -9.45 19.28
CA TYR A 112 -2.07 -9.21 20.06
C TYR A 112 -2.00 -7.75 20.57
N LEU A 113 -2.27 -6.78 19.70
CA LEU A 113 -2.26 -5.35 20.06
C LEU A 113 -3.36 -4.98 21.07
N GLN A 114 -4.52 -5.65 21.02
CA GLN A 114 -5.59 -5.46 21.99
C GLN A 114 -5.26 -6.05 23.37
N LEU A 115 -4.64 -7.24 23.39
CA LEU A 115 -4.28 -7.95 24.61
C LEU A 115 -3.01 -7.38 25.27
N HIS A 116 -2.07 -6.91 24.45
CA HIS A 116 -0.73 -6.49 24.88
C HIS A 116 -0.34 -5.06 24.41
N PRO A 117 -1.14 -4.02 24.68
CA PRO A 117 -0.91 -2.67 24.15
C PRO A 117 0.36 -1.98 24.70
N THR A 118 0.90 -2.47 25.83
CA THR A 118 2.12 -1.93 26.46
C THR A 118 3.36 -2.77 26.20
N SER A 119 3.25 -3.79 25.34
CA SER A 119 4.37 -4.65 24.98
C SER A 119 5.51 -3.85 24.33
N PRO A 120 6.78 -4.17 24.61
CA PRO A 120 7.91 -3.59 23.88
C PRO A 120 7.85 -3.89 22.37
N ASP A 121 7.23 -5.02 21.99
CA ASP A 121 7.12 -5.46 20.60
C ASP A 121 5.87 -4.93 19.88
N ALA A 122 5.08 -4.09 20.54
CA ALA A 122 3.90 -3.47 19.93
C ALA A 122 4.27 -2.69 18.65
N ALA A 123 5.42 -1.99 18.65
CA ALA A 123 5.90 -1.27 17.46
C ALA A 123 6.10 -2.19 16.25
N TYR A 124 6.64 -3.39 16.49
CA TYR A 124 6.82 -4.39 15.43
C TYR A 124 5.48 -4.98 14.97
N ALA A 125 4.55 -5.27 15.89
CA ALA A 125 3.22 -5.77 15.54
C ALA A 125 2.41 -4.78 14.68
N TYR A 126 2.41 -3.49 15.02
CA TYR A 126 1.80 -2.44 14.19
C TYR A 126 2.44 -2.37 12.81
N TYR A 127 3.77 -2.47 12.75
CA TYR A 127 4.51 -2.44 11.50
C TYR A 127 4.20 -3.65 10.61
N LEU A 128 4.22 -4.86 11.16
CA LEU A 128 3.91 -6.08 10.43
C LEU A 128 2.46 -6.08 9.92
N ARG A 129 1.51 -5.54 10.69
CA ARG A 129 0.12 -5.34 10.23
C ARG A 129 0.08 -4.40 9.02
N GLY A 130 0.83 -3.30 9.05
CA GLY A 130 0.98 -2.40 7.90
C GLY A 130 1.61 -3.08 6.68
N LEU A 131 2.59 -3.96 6.88
CA LEU A 131 3.18 -4.76 5.81
C LEU A 131 2.17 -5.70 5.17
N CYS A 132 1.30 -6.36 5.95
CA CYS A 132 0.26 -7.23 5.39
C CYS A 132 -0.63 -6.51 4.38
N TYR A 133 -1.03 -5.26 4.65
CA TYR A 133 -1.77 -4.46 3.69
C TYR A 133 -0.91 -4.01 2.50
N TYR A 134 0.34 -3.63 2.76
CA TYR A 134 1.28 -3.20 1.73
C TYR A 134 1.57 -4.29 0.69
N GLU A 135 1.77 -5.55 1.12
CA GLU A 135 2.03 -6.67 0.21
C GLU A 135 0.81 -7.06 -0.65
N GLN A 136 -0.39 -6.63 -0.24
CA GLN A 136 -1.63 -6.85 -1.01
C GLN A 136 -1.86 -5.77 -2.08
N ILE A 137 -1.01 -4.74 -2.18
CA ILE A 137 -1.17 -3.67 -3.16
C ILE A 137 -1.10 -4.28 -4.56
N GLY A 138 -2.22 -4.17 -5.27
CA GLY A 138 -2.33 -4.58 -6.67
C GLY A 138 -1.84 -3.50 -7.62
N ASP A 139 -1.88 -3.82 -8.91
CA ASP A 139 -1.54 -2.89 -9.98
C ASP A 139 -2.37 -1.58 -9.93
N VAL A 140 -1.78 -0.48 -10.42
CA VAL A 140 -2.37 0.87 -10.47
C VAL A 140 -3.73 0.86 -11.18
N SER A 141 -3.92 -0.02 -12.15
CA SER A 141 -5.19 -0.16 -12.89
C SER A 141 -6.36 -0.64 -12.01
N ARG A 142 -6.09 -1.32 -10.90
CA ARG A 142 -7.10 -1.94 -10.02
C ARG A 142 -7.68 -0.96 -8.99
N ASP A 143 -8.62 -1.45 -8.18
CA ASP A 143 -9.13 -0.73 -7.02
C ASP A 143 -7.99 -0.44 -6.02
N GLN A 144 -8.07 0.72 -5.36
CA GLN A 144 -7.00 1.25 -4.52
C GLN A 144 -7.36 1.30 -3.03
N LEU A 145 -8.47 0.69 -2.61
CA LEU A 145 -8.86 0.68 -1.20
C LEU A 145 -7.77 0.06 -0.32
N GLY A 146 -7.20 -1.08 -0.74
CA GLY A 146 -6.11 -1.73 0.00
C GLY A 146 -4.85 -0.86 0.11
N THR A 147 -4.55 -0.05 -0.92
CA THR A 147 -3.44 0.91 -0.87
C THR A 147 -3.68 2.01 0.16
N ILE A 148 -4.92 2.48 0.30
CA ILE A 148 -5.30 3.49 1.30
C ILE A 148 -5.20 2.88 2.71
N GLU A 149 -5.71 1.66 2.90
CA GLU A 149 -5.60 0.94 4.18
C GLU A 149 -4.13 0.71 4.57
N ALA A 150 -3.26 0.40 3.61
CA ALA A 150 -1.83 0.29 3.83
C ALA A 150 -1.20 1.62 4.29
N VAL A 151 -1.55 2.74 3.65
CA VAL A 151 -1.07 4.07 4.06
C VAL A 151 -1.52 4.39 5.48
N ASP A 152 -2.78 4.16 5.82
CA ASP A 152 -3.33 4.46 7.14
C ASP A 152 -2.65 3.61 8.23
N ALA A 153 -2.47 2.31 7.98
CA ALA A 153 -1.81 1.40 8.90
C ALA A 153 -0.33 1.76 9.12
N LEU A 154 0.40 2.11 8.06
CA LEU A 154 1.81 2.54 8.16
C LEU A 154 1.94 3.92 8.82
N GLN A 155 1.00 4.83 8.57
CA GLN A 155 0.98 6.16 9.20
C GLN A 155 0.77 6.05 10.71
N GLU A 156 0.02 5.04 11.17
CA GLU A 156 -0.11 4.72 12.59
C GLU A 156 1.24 4.33 13.22
N VAL A 157 2.08 3.57 12.51
CA VAL A 157 3.44 3.23 12.98
C VAL A 157 4.30 4.48 13.15
N VAL A 158 4.30 5.35 12.14
CA VAL A 158 5.10 6.59 12.15
C VAL A 158 4.65 7.54 13.25
N SER A 159 3.33 7.66 13.45
CA SER A 159 2.76 8.57 14.46
C SER A 159 2.96 8.06 15.90
N ARG A 160 2.81 6.75 16.14
CA ARG A 160 2.96 6.17 17.48
C ARG A 160 4.41 5.90 17.87
N PHE A 161 5.26 5.47 16.92
CA PHE A 161 6.61 4.99 17.19
C PHE A 161 7.70 5.70 16.36
N PRO A 162 7.76 7.05 16.34
CA PRO A 162 8.57 7.82 15.39
C PRO A 162 10.09 7.59 15.50
N GLN A 163 10.60 7.11 16.62
CA GLN A 163 12.04 6.90 16.87
C GLN A 163 12.54 5.51 16.47
N THR A 164 11.65 4.62 16.03
CA THR A 164 12.00 3.23 15.67
C THR A 164 12.53 3.12 14.24
N SER A 165 13.31 2.08 13.96
CA SER A 165 13.70 1.72 12.59
C SER A 165 12.47 1.42 11.71
N TYR A 166 11.43 0.83 12.30
CA TYR A 166 10.16 0.53 11.64
C TYR A 166 9.46 1.78 11.12
N ALA A 167 9.47 2.88 11.88
CA ALA A 167 8.89 4.14 11.41
C ALA A 167 9.63 4.71 10.19
N ARG A 168 10.96 4.54 10.13
CA ARG A 168 11.74 4.98 8.97
C ARG A 168 11.39 4.18 7.71
N ASP A 169 11.29 2.85 7.84
CA ASP A 169 10.89 2.02 6.70
C ASP A 169 9.42 2.27 6.30
N ALA A 170 8.52 2.39 7.28
CA ALA A 170 7.12 2.72 7.05
C ALA A 170 6.96 4.04 6.30
N GLN A 171 7.76 5.07 6.62
CA GLN A 171 7.73 6.33 5.88
C GLN A 171 8.08 6.15 4.39
N LEU A 172 9.11 5.35 4.07
CA LEU A 172 9.47 5.07 2.69
C LEU A 172 8.35 4.32 1.96
N LYS A 173 7.70 3.36 2.63
CA LYS A 173 6.56 2.64 2.07
C LYS A 173 5.34 3.53 1.87
N ILE A 174 5.06 4.45 2.79
CA ILE A 174 4.02 5.47 2.63
C ILE A 174 4.29 6.30 1.37
N ASP A 175 5.53 6.74 1.17
CA ASP A 175 5.90 7.54 -0.01
C ASP A 175 5.67 6.75 -1.31
N LEU A 176 6.01 5.46 -1.34
CA LEU A 176 5.73 4.55 -2.46
C LEU A 176 4.22 4.38 -2.70
N CYS A 177 3.43 4.17 -1.64
CA CYS A 177 1.96 4.07 -1.75
C CYS A 177 1.35 5.37 -2.28
N ARG A 178 1.84 6.53 -1.85
CA ARG A 178 1.37 7.83 -2.34
C ARG A 178 1.72 8.03 -3.82
N ASP A 179 2.91 7.59 -4.25
CA ASP A 179 3.29 7.60 -5.67
C ASP A 179 2.36 6.69 -6.48
N HIS A 180 2.02 5.50 -5.97
CA HIS A 180 1.07 4.59 -6.59
C HIS A 180 -0.34 5.19 -6.74
N LEU A 181 -0.86 5.84 -5.69
CA LEU A 181 -2.15 6.54 -5.71
C LEU A 181 -2.14 7.73 -6.69
N ALA A 182 -1.05 8.49 -6.75
CA ALA A 182 -0.88 9.54 -7.74
C ALA A 182 -0.84 8.98 -9.16
N GLY A 183 -0.18 7.83 -9.36
CA GLY A 183 -0.17 7.08 -10.61
C GLY A 183 -1.57 6.72 -11.10
N LYS A 184 -2.48 6.33 -10.18
CA LYS A 184 -3.90 6.07 -10.50
C LYS A 184 -4.59 7.31 -11.06
N GLU A 185 -4.44 8.44 -10.38
CA GLU A 185 -5.06 9.70 -10.83
C GLU A 185 -4.48 10.16 -12.17
N MET A 186 -3.17 9.96 -12.39
CA MET A 186 -2.54 10.23 -13.68
C MET A 186 -3.04 9.31 -14.81
N LEU A 187 -3.30 8.03 -14.51
CA LEU A 187 -3.85 7.07 -15.48
C LEU A 187 -5.26 7.51 -15.90
N VAL A 188 -6.11 7.83 -14.93
CA VAL A 188 -7.49 8.27 -15.18
C VAL A 188 -7.52 9.64 -15.88
N GLY A 189 -6.63 10.57 -15.49
CA GLY A 189 -6.50 11.87 -16.13
C GLY A 189 -6.10 11.76 -17.60
N ARG A 190 -5.15 10.86 -17.93
CA ARG A 190 -4.73 10.58 -19.31
C ARG A 190 -5.87 9.99 -20.13
N PHE A 191 -6.61 9.04 -19.58
CA PHE A 191 -7.78 8.46 -20.23
C PHE A 191 -8.82 9.54 -20.60
N TYR A 192 -9.19 10.43 -19.67
CA TYR A 192 -10.14 11.50 -19.96
C TYR A 192 -9.60 12.51 -21.00
N GLN A 193 -8.30 12.79 -20.95
CA GLN A 193 -7.68 13.67 -21.94
C GLN A 193 -7.70 13.06 -23.35
N GLU A 194 -7.46 11.76 -23.48
CA GLU A 194 -7.56 11.02 -24.75
C GLU A 194 -8.99 11.06 -25.31
N GLU A 195 -10.00 10.93 -24.45
CA GLU A 195 -11.42 11.07 -24.79
C GLU A 195 -11.87 12.52 -25.01
N LYS A 196 -10.95 13.50 -24.87
CA LYS A 196 -11.21 14.94 -24.97
C LYS A 196 -12.18 15.50 -23.92
N ASP A 197 -12.40 14.77 -22.83
CA ASP A 197 -13.06 15.30 -21.63
C ASP A 197 -12.04 16.06 -20.78
N TYR A 198 -11.72 17.27 -21.23
CA TYR A 198 -10.72 18.12 -20.61
C TYR A 198 -11.11 18.57 -19.20
N GLN A 199 -12.40 18.75 -18.92
CA GLN A 199 -12.87 19.16 -17.60
C GLN A 199 -12.61 18.05 -16.57
N ALA A 200 -12.93 16.80 -16.90
CA ALA A 200 -12.63 15.66 -16.04
C ALA A 200 -11.11 15.46 -15.88
N ALA A 201 -10.34 15.58 -16.98
CA ALA A 201 -8.88 15.46 -16.95
C ALA A 201 -8.23 16.49 -16.02
N ILE A 202 -8.64 17.77 -16.10
CA ILE A 202 -8.14 18.83 -15.20
C ILE A 202 -8.37 18.46 -13.74
N GLY A 203 -9.57 18.00 -13.38
CA GLY A 203 -9.87 17.61 -12.00
C GLY A 203 -8.95 16.51 -11.47
N ARG A 204 -8.60 15.54 -12.33
CA ARG A 204 -7.67 14.45 -11.99
C ARG A 204 -6.24 14.95 -11.79
N TYR A 205 -5.73 15.74 -12.72
CA TYR A 205 -4.37 16.29 -12.60
C TYR A 205 -4.25 17.29 -11.43
N GLN A 206 -5.28 18.08 -11.17
CA GLN A 206 -5.32 18.96 -9.99
C GLN A 206 -5.23 18.18 -8.68
N ARG A 207 -5.91 17.02 -8.59
CA ARG A 207 -5.81 16.15 -7.42
C ARG A 207 -4.38 15.68 -7.17
N VAL A 208 -3.65 15.31 -8.23
CA VAL A 208 -2.22 14.95 -8.12
C VAL A 208 -1.39 16.10 -7.53
N VAL A 209 -1.60 17.31 -8.02
CA VAL A 209 -0.88 18.50 -7.54
C VAL A 209 -1.27 18.88 -6.11
N GLN A 210 -2.52 18.65 -5.70
CA GLN A 210 -3.02 19.06 -4.38
C GLN A 210 -2.70 18.02 -3.29
N ASP A 211 -2.96 16.74 -3.55
CA ASP A 211 -2.95 15.69 -2.53
C ASP A 211 -1.62 14.90 -2.50
N PHE A 212 -0.87 14.91 -3.60
CA PHE A 212 0.32 14.10 -3.82
C PHE A 212 1.57 14.92 -4.17
N GLN A 213 1.74 16.08 -3.51
CA GLN A 213 2.79 17.08 -3.76
C GLN A 213 4.24 16.55 -3.70
N THR A 214 4.48 15.45 -2.98
CA THR A 214 5.81 14.85 -2.81
C THR A 214 6.15 13.79 -3.87
N THR A 215 5.22 13.45 -4.76
CA THR A 215 5.37 12.36 -5.72
C THR A 215 6.07 12.81 -7.01
N ASN A 216 6.66 11.86 -7.74
CA ASN A 216 7.33 12.14 -9.01
C ASN A 216 6.34 12.46 -10.15
N HIS A 217 5.05 12.30 -9.91
CA HIS A 217 3.97 12.57 -10.86
C HIS A 217 3.56 14.04 -10.93
N VAL A 218 3.89 14.86 -9.93
CA VAL A 218 3.51 16.28 -9.89
C VAL A 218 4.01 17.07 -11.10
N PRO A 219 5.28 16.94 -11.54
CA PRO A 219 5.76 17.69 -12.69
C PRO A 219 5.06 17.32 -14.00
N GLU A 220 4.70 16.03 -14.17
CA GLU A 220 3.90 15.58 -15.31
C GLU A 220 2.48 16.13 -15.23
N ALA A 221 1.82 16.04 -14.07
CA ALA A 221 0.48 16.56 -13.85
C ALA A 221 0.38 18.06 -14.17
N LEU A 222 1.35 18.86 -13.72
CA LEU A 222 1.42 20.29 -14.04
C LEU A 222 1.59 20.54 -15.54
N GLU A 223 2.44 19.78 -16.23
CA GLU A 223 2.59 19.91 -17.69
C GLU A 223 1.32 19.54 -18.44
N ARG A 224 0.62 18.49 -18.02
CA ARG A 224 -0.68 18.11 -18.57
C ARG A 224 -1.75 19.16 -18.30
N LEU A 225 -1.73 19.82 -17.14
CA LEU A 225 -2.61 20.97 -16.88
C LEU A 225 -2.31 22.13 -17.84
N VAL A 226 -1.05 22.39 -18.19
CA VAL A 226 -0.70 23.40 -19.19
C VAL A 226 -1.29 23.03 -20.55
N GLU A 227 -1.11 21.77 -20.98
CA GLU A 227 -1.65 21.26 -22.24
C GLU A 227 -3.17 21.40 -22.31
N VAL A 228 -3.88 20.84 -21.34
CA VAL A 228 -5.34 20.80 -21.35
C VAL A 228 -5.96 22.20 -21.23
N ASN A 229 -5.37 23.09 -20.43
CA ASN A 229 -5.85 24.47 -20.34
C ASN A 229 -5.64 25.25 -21.65
N LEU A 230 -4.55 24.99 -22.38
CA LEU A 230 -4.36 25.60 -23.71
C LEU A 230 -5.39 25.10 -24.72
N ASP A 231 -5.70 23.80 -24.69
CA ASP A 231 -6.70 23.19 -25.57
C ASP A 231 -8.11 23.74 -25.31
N LEU A 232 -8.42 24.09 -24.04
CA LEU A 232 -9.66 24.76 -23.66
C LEU A 232 -9.70 26.26 -23.96
N GLY A 233 -8.57 26.87 -24.35
CA GLY A 233 -8.47 28.32 -24.55
C GLY A 233 -8.40 29.12 -23.24
N LEU A 234 -7.85 28.52 -22.18
CA LEU A 234 -7.61 29.09 -20.85
C LEU A 234 -6.11 29.38 -20.65
N PRO A 235 -5.54 30.39 -21.34
CA PRO A 235 -4.10 30.61 -21.35
C PRO A 235 -3.57 31.15 -20.02
N ASP A 236 -4.40 31.80 -19.21
CA ASP A 236 -4.00 32.39 -17.93
C ASP A 236 -3.68 31.29 -16.92
N GLU A 237 -4.57 30.30 -16.83
CA GLU A 237 -4.45 29.08 -16.02
C GLU A 237 -3.26 28.24 -16.49
N ALA A 238 -3.08 28.08 -17.81
CA ALA A 238 -1.93 27.40 -18.37
C ALA A 238 -0.61 28.07 -17.97
N ARG A 239 -0.53 29.41 -18.01
CA ARG A 239 0.67 30.13 -17.58
C ARG A 239 0.93 30.01 -16.08
N GLN A 240 -0.11 29.98 -15.26
CA GLN A 240 0.02 29.76 -13.82
C GLN A 240 0.61 28.37 -13.52
N ALA A 241 0.06 27.32 -14.13
CA ALA A 241 0.57 25.95 -13.96
C ALA A 241 2.05 25.84 -14.43
N ALA A 242 2.38 26.44 -15.57
CA ALA A 242 3.76 26.47 -16.07
C ALA A 242 4.71 27.28 -15.16
N SER A 243 4.21 28.34 -14.51
CA SER A 243 5.01 29.14 -13.58
C SER A 243 5.34 28.35 -12.31
N VAL A 244 4.37 27.63 -11.76
CA VAL A 244 4.58 26.72 -10.62
C VAL A 244 5.59 25.63 -10.99
N LEU A 245 5.40 24.99 -12.17
CA LEU A 245 6.31 23.96 -12.67
C LEU A 245 7.73 24.50 -12.88
N GLY A 246 7.88 25.70 -13.44
CA GLY A 246 9.19 26.32 -13.66
C GLY A 246 9.89 26.78 -12.38
N TYR A 247 9.12 27.11 -11.34
CA TYR A 247 9.66 27.49 -10.04
C TYR A 247 10.18 26.27 -9.28
N ASN A 248 9.40 25.18 -9.23
CA ASN A 248 9.77 23.96 -8.51
C ASN A 248 10.79 23.11 -9.27
N ASP A 249 10.59 22.93 -10.59
CA ASP A 249 11.34 21.98 -11.42
C ASP A 249 11.87 22.60 -12.74
N PRO A 250 12.72 23.64 -12.68
CA PRO A 250 13.18 24.39 -13.87
C PRO A 250 13.99 23.56 -14.89
N ASP A 251 14.61 22.47 -14.45
CA ASP A 251 15.45 21.61 -15.30
C ASP A 251 14.72 20.34 -15.80
N SER A 252 13.49 20.13 -15.33
CA SER A 252 12.66 18.97 -15.68
C SER A 252 12.34 18.91 -17.19
N LYS A 253 12.25 17.67 -17.72
CA LYS A 253 11.76 17.44 -19.08
C LYS A 253 10.34 17.99 -19.27
N TRP A 254 9.52 17.93 -18.23
CA TRP A 254 8.13 18.40 -18.24
C TRP A 254 8.06 19.92 -18.36
N TYR A 255 8.93 20.66 -17.67
CA TYR A 255 9.00 22.11 -17.82
C TYR A 255 9.37 22.52 -19.25
N ARG A 256 10.29 21.78 -19.89
CA ARG A 256 10.66 22.03 -21.30
C ARG A 256 9.47 21.83 -22.23
N TYR A 257 8.65 20.79 -22.01
CA TYR A 257 7.44 20.56 -22.80
C TYR A 257 6.41 21.66 -22.59
N ALA A 258 6.12 22.03 -21.33
CA ALA A 258 5.22 23.13 -21.01
C ALA A 258 5.67 24.47 -21.65
N TYR A 259 6.95 24.80 -21.53
CA TYR A 259 7.53 26.01 -22.14
C TYR A 259 7.36 26.03 -23.67
N ASN A 260 7.65 24.90 -24.33
CA ASN A 260 7.53 24.79 -25.78
C ASN A 260 6.07 24.89 -26.25
N LYS A 261 5.12 24.33 -25.50
CA LYS A 261 3.67 24.46 -25.80
C LYS A 261 3.19 25.90 -25.68
N LEU A 262 3.61 26.61 -24.63
CA LEU A 262 3.29 28.03 -24.49
C LEU A 262 3.92 28.87 -25.58
N LYS A 263 5.16 28.57 -25.97
CA LYS A 263 5.84 29.23 -27.09
C LYS A 263 5.09 29.04 -28.40
N TYR A 264 4.70 27.81 -28.70
CA TYR A 264 4.00 27.47 -29.94
C TYR A 264 2.65 28.19 -30.05
N ASN A 265 1.92 28.32 -28.94
CA ASN A 265 0.63 28.99 -28.88
C ASN A 265 0.70 30.53 -28.68
N ASN A 266 1.89 31.13 -28.79
CA ASN A 266 2.14 32.55 -28.53
C ASN A 266 1.68 33.05 -27.14
N GLN A 267 1.75 32.17 -26.14
CA GLN A 267 1.32 32.44 -24.75
C GLN A 267 2.51 32.64 -23.79
N LEU A 268 3.69 32.98 -24.30
CA LEU A 268 4.84 33.27 -23.43
C LEU A 268 4.70 34.64 -22.77
N THR A 269 4.91 34.67 -21.46
CA THR A 269 5.04 35.91 -20.69
C THR A 269 6.48 36.08 -20.17
N PRO A 270 6.92 37.31 -19.88
CA PRO A 270 8.26 37.58 -19.35
C PRO A 270 8.59 36.83 -18.04
N GLN A 271 7.56 36.44 -17.29
CA GLN A 271 7.70 35.70 -16.03
C GLN A 271 8.15 34.25 -16.26
N ILE A 272 7.86 33.68 -17.43
CA ILE A 272 8.19 32.28 -17.76
C ILE A 272 9.59 32.24 -18.36
N ARG A 273 10.54 31.76 -17.57
CA ARG A 273 11.96 31.71 -17.95
C ARG A 273 12.23 30.58 -18.94
N LYS A 274 13.26 30.75 -19.77
CA LYS A 274 13.69 29.68 -20.66
C LYS A 274 14.29 28.52 -19.84
N PRO A 275 13.93 27.26 -20.12
CA PRO A 275 14.55 26.10 -19.46
C PRO A 275 16.08 26.13 -19.60
N GLY A 276 16.80 25.84 -18.51
CA GLY A 276 18.26 25.85 -18.48
C GLY A 276 18.93 27.23 -18.41
N SER A 277 18.18 28.34 -18.34
CA SER A 277 18.75 29.68 -18.16
C SER A 277 19.22 30.00 -16.73
N GLY A 278 18.87 29.15 -15.75
CA GLY A 278 19.11 29.38 -14.32
C GLY A 278 20.52 29.13 -13.79
N LYS A 279 21.47 28.61 -14.59
CA LYS A 279 22.82 28.27 -14.10
C LYS A 279 23.75 29.46 -13.82
N LYS A 280 23.35 30.71 -14.07
CA LYS A 280 24.24 31.88 -13.87
C LYS A 280 24.20 32.53 -12.48
N ASN A 281 23.18 32.31 -11.66
CA ASN A 281 22.98 33.11 -10.43
C ASN A 281 23.01 32.32 -9.11
N ARG A 282 23.30 31.00 -9.12
CA ARG A 282 23.34 30.19 -7.89
C ARG A 282 24.73 30.14 -7.22
N ALA A 283 25.74 30.78 -7.81
CA ALA A 283 27.13 30.75 -7.34
C ALA A 283 27.55 31.94 -6.45
N SER A 284 26.66 32.91 -6.18
CA SER A 284 27.01 34.15 -5.46
C SER A 284 26.44 34.27 -4.05
N GLU A 285 25.84 33.22 -3.49
CA GLU A 285 25.32 33.21 -2.12
C GLU A 285 25.99 32.09 -1.31
N HIS A 286 27.28 32.25 -1.06
CA HIS A 286 27.97 31.48 -0.02
C HIS A 286 28.98 32.36 0.72
N THR A 287 28.54 32.97 1.82
CA THR A 287 29.41 33.49 2.88
C THR A 287 28.73 33.22 4.23
N GLN A 288 28.98 32.02 4.75
CA GLN A 288 29.28 31.59 6.14
C GLN A 288 28.43 32.04 7.36
N PRO A 289 28.48 31.26 8.48
CA PRO A 289 27.28 30.71 9.13
C PRO A 289 26.91 31.37 10.46
N THR A 290 25.61 31.42 10.77
CA THR A 290 25.11 31.57 12.15
C THR A 290 23.81 30.79 12.37
N THR A 291 23.93 29.75 13.20
CA THR A 291 22.99 29.25 14.22
C THR A 291 21.49 29.61 14.13
N SER A 292 20.69 28.55 13.99
CA SER A 292 19.40 28.29 14.66
C SER A 292 18.32 29.38 14.65
N SER A 293 17.45 29.32 13.65
CA SER A 293 16.00 29.37 13.86
C SER A 293 15.32 28.84 12.59
N VAL A 294 14.67 27.68 12.69
CA VAL A 294 13.84 27.12 11.61
C VAL A 294 12.62 28.03 11.43
N PRO A 295 12.38 28.64 10.26
CA PRO A 295 11.06 29.14 9.93
C PRO A 295 10.28 28.00 9.27
N SER A 296 9.18 27.64 9.93
CA SER A 296 8.13 26.76 9.44
C SER A 296 7.83 26.98 7.96
N ALA A 297 7.70 25.87 7.22
CA ALA A 297 7.24 25.84 5.85
C ALA A 297 5.97 26.70 5.69
N GLN A 298 6.11 27.85 5.04
CA GLN A 298 4.96 28.61 4.57
C GLN A 298 4.39 27.85 3.37
N GLY A 299 3.14 27.40 3.52
CA GLY A 299 2.43 26.63 2.51
C GLY A 299 2.30 27.37 1.17
N PRO A 300 2.03 26.64 0.08
CA PRO A 300 1.95 27.23 -1.25
C PRO A 300 0.75 28.18 -1.34
N LEU A 301 0.98 29.29 -2.05
CA LEU A 301 0.00 30.28 -2.46
C LEU A 301 -1.29 29.61 -2.96
N ALA A 302 -2.41 29.99 -2.37
CA ALA A 302 -3.73 29.48 -2.70
C ALA A 302 -4.02 29.66 -4.20
N ILE A 303 -4.09 28.54 -4.92
CA ILE A 303 -4.77 28.47 -6.21
C ILE A 303 -6.22 28.89 -5.92
N ALA A 304 -6.66 29.99 -6.53
CA ALA A 304 -7.99 30.52 -6.32
C ALA A 304 -9.03 29.41 -6.55
N LYS A 305 -9.79 29.09 -5.50
CA LYS A 305 -10.93 28.18 -5.55
C LYS A 305 -11.92 28.73 -6.58
N VAL A 306 -12.02 28.09 -7.74
CA VAL A 306 -13.05 28.39 -8.73
C VAL A 306 -14.42 28.17 -8.05
N PRO A 307 -15.35 29.15 -8.08
CA PRO A 307 -16.66 28.97 -7.48
C PRO A 307 -17.43 27.89 -8.25
N SER A 308 -17.62 26.73 -7.63
CA SER A 308 -18.62 25.75 -8.05
C SER A 308 -20.01 26.31 -7.73
N SER A 309 -20.55 27.13 -8.62
CA SER A 309 -21.96 27.52 -8.56
C SER A 309 -22.82 26.28 -8.86
N PRO A 310 -23.78 25.92 -7.99
CA PRO A 310 -24.67 24.80 -8.24
C PRO A 310 -25.60 25.13 -9.41
N VAL A 311 -25.66 24.22 -10.39
CA VAL A 311 -26.64 24.27 -11.48
C VAL A 311 -28.05 24.20 -10.87
N GLN A 312 -28.84 25.26 -11.04
CA GLN A 312 -30.26 25.28 -10.69
C GLN A 312 -31.01 24.29 -11.58
N GLN A 313 -31.42 23.16 -11.00
CA GLN A 313 -32.47 22.31 -11.58
C GLN A 313 -33.82 23.03 -11.43
N SER A 314 -34.18 23.85 -12.40
CA SER A 314 -35.53 24.41 -12.51
C SER A 314 -36.07 24.22 -13.93
N SER A 315 -36.30 22.97 -14.31
CA SER A 315 -37.29 22.61 -15.33
C SER A 315 -37.44 21.09 -15.39
N LEU A 316 -38.34 20.52 -14.59
CA LEU A 316 -39.05 19.25 -14.85
C LEU A 316 -40.09 18.99 -13.75
N SER A 317 -40.91 20.00 -13.43
CA SER A 317 -42.15 19.80 -12.68
C SER A 317 -43.26 19.38 -13.63
N LYS A 318 -43.31 18.08 -13.96
CA LYS A 318 -44.48 17.38 -14.52
C LYS A 318 -44.09 15.91 -14.63
N PHE A 319 -44.29 15.13 -13.58
CA PHE A 319 -44.74 13.73 -13.63
C PHE A 319 -44.95 13.22 -12.18
N GLY A 320 -46.23 12.98 -11.86
CA GLY A 320 -46.71 11.91 -10.97
C GLY A 320 -46.16 11.75 -9.55
N ASN A 321 -46.98 12.14 -8.57
CA ASN A 321 -46.94 11.64 -7.19
C ASN A 321 -47.03 10.10 -7.14
N VAL A 322 -46.07 9.46 -6.45
CA VAL A 322 -46.24 8.13 -5.84
C VAL A 322 -45.58 8.17 -4.45
N PRO A 323 -46.32 7.97 -3.33
CA PRO A 323 -45.72 7.98 -2.00
C PRO A 323 -45.06 6.62 -1.67
N PRO A 324 -43.93 6.60 -0.93
CA PRO A 324 -43.31 5.37 -0.47
C PRO A 324 -44.05 4.77 0.74
N GLN A 325 -44.32 3.48 0.67
CA GLN A 325 -44.70 2.65 1.80
C GLN A 325 -43.48 2.51 2.74
N SER A 326 -43.68 2.80 4.03
CA SER A 326 -42.77 2.33 5.08
C SER A 326 -43.58 1.73 6.22
N THR A 327 -43.26 0.48 6.53
CA THR A 327 -43.80 -0.31 7.63
C THR A 327 -42.87 -0.14 8.82
N ALA A 328 -43.36 0.42 9.93
CA ALA A 328 -42.75 0.22 11.25
C ALA A 328 -43.80 0.43 12.34
N ALA A 329 -44.17 -0.67 12.99
CA ALA A 329 -45.13 -0.73 14.08
C ALA A 329 -44.59 -0.05 15.35
N GLN A 330 -45.49 0.66 16.05
CA GLN A 330 -45.29 1.22 17.38
C GLN A 330 -45.64 0.17 18.46
N LEU A 331 -44.87 0.12 19.54
CA LEU A 331 -45.24 -0.50 20.82
C LEU A 331 -44.98 0.49 21.97
N PRO A 332 -45.75 0.45 23.08
CA PRO A 332 -45.91 1.59 23.99
C PRO A 332 -45.01 1.56 25.23
N GLN A 333 -44.83 2.76 25.79
CA GLN A 333 -44.14 3.11 27.04
C GLN A 333 -44.87 2.63 28.30
N GLU A 334 -44.17 2.05 29.27
CA GLU A 334 -44.49 2.24 30.68
C GLU A 334 -43.34 1.93 31.68
N GLN A 335 -43.28 2.77 32.73
CA GLN A 335 -42.72 2.58 34.07
C GLN A 335 -41.28 3.04 34.41
N ARG A 336 -41.24 4.32 34.82
CA ARG A 336 -40.34 4.94 35.81
C ARG A 336 -40.42 4.27 37.20
N ARG A 337 -39.27 4.15 37.88
CA ARG A 337 -38.94 4.31 39.35
C ARG A 337 -37.78 3.35 39.66
N LYS A 338 -36.73 3.62 40.46
CA LYS A 338 -36.37 4.61 41.49
C LYS A 338 -34.88 4.35 41.87
N ARG A 339 -34.15 5.42 42.27
CA ARG A 339 -33.06 5.48 43.29
C ARG A 339 -31.79 4.63 43.01
N GLY A 340 -30.55 5.07 43.20
CA GLY A 340 -29.94 6.18 43.93
C GLY A 340 -28.62 5.68 44.56
N PHE A 341 -27.61 6.55 44.74
CA PHE A 341 -26.37 6.35 45.53
C PHE A 341 -25.38 5.28 44.98
N PHE A 342 -24.05 5.46 44.89
CA PHE A 342 -23.08 6.06 45.82
C PHE A 342 -21.85 6.65 45.09
N SER A 343 -21.14 7.49 45.84
CA SER A 343 -19.96 8.30 45.56
C SER A 343 -18.60 7.56 45.65
N SER A 344 -17.62 8.04 44.88
CA SER A 344 -16.18 8.23 45.13
C SER A 344 -15.41 7.30 46.08
N VAL A 345 -14.24 6.79 45.64
CA VAL A 345 -12.95 6.89 46.37
C VAL A 345 -11.77 6.91 45.38
N PHE A 346 -10.85 7.82 45.65
CA PHE A 346 -9.55 8.07 45.02
C PHE A 346 -8.47 7.58 45.99
N THR A 347 -7.41 6.89 45.56
CA THR A 347 -6.00 7.12 45.98
C THR A 347 -4.98 6.16 45.32
N PRO A 348 -3.69 6.55 45.20
CA PRO A 348 -2.65 5.88 44.41
C PRO A 348 -1.47 5.31 45.23
N VAL A 349 -0.85 4.21 44.78
CA VAL A 349 0.49 3.70 45.17
C VAL A 349 0.93 2.73 44.05
N GLY A 350 2.15 2.60 43.53
CA GLY A 350 3.47 3.18 43.77
C GLY A 350 4.47 2.52 42.78
N ASN A 351 5.56 3.22 42.48
CA ASN A 351 6.68 2.76 41.63
C ASN A 351 7.35 1.49 42.17
N PHE A 352 7.61 0.51 41.29
CA PHE A 352 8.74 -0.41 41.44
C PHE A 352 9.45 -0.59 40.09
N PHE A 353 10.74 -0.27 40.12
CA PHE A 353 11.71 -0.27 39.04
C PHE A 353 12.62 -1.49 39.25
N THR A 354 12.74 -2.40 38.28
CA THR A 354 13.97 -3.19 38.03
C THR A 354 13.96 -3.73 36.59
N PRO A 355 15.06 -3.60 35.81
CA PRO A 355 15.13 -4.07 34.43
C PRO A 355 15.79 -5.46 34.35
N VAL A 356 15.19 -6.38 33.59
CA VAL A 356 15.90 -7.55 33.04
C VAL A 356 15.86 -7.40 31.53
N GLY A 357 16.83 -6.65 31.01
CA GLY A 357 17.02 -6.43 29.59
C GLY A 357 18.50 -6.55 29.26
N SER A 358 18.95 -7.74 28.86
CA SER A 358 20.21 -7.93 28.13
C SER A 358 20.33 -9.34 27.54
N PHE A 359 19.44 -9.73 26.62
CA PHE A 359 19.69 -10.95 25.84
C PHE A 359 19.31 -10.89 24.35
N PHE A 360 18.57 -9.87 23.90
CA PHE A 360 18.09 -9.79 22.51
C PHE A 360 18.92 -8.90 21.57
N SER A 361 20.00 -8.24 22.02
CA SER A 361 20.74 -7.29 21.17
C SER A 361 21.81 -7.90 20.26
N ASN A 362 22.24 -9.15 20.49
CA ASN A 362 23.48 -9.65 19.86
C ASN A 362 23.27 -10.62 18.69
N THR A 363 22.04 -11.03 18.39
CA THR A 363 21.74 -11.98 17.30
C THR A 363 21.20 -11.32 16.03
N TRP A 364 20.89 -10.03 16.07
CA TRP A 364 20.23 -9.31 14.96
C TRP A 364 21.18 -8.69 13.92
N ASN A 365 22.49 -8.59 14.20
CA ASN A 365 23.49 -8.00 13.28
C ASN A 365 24.12 -9.02 12.29
N LYS A 366 23.55 -10.22 12.14
CA LYS A 366 24.10 -11.25 11.23
C LYS A 366 23.16 -11.72 10.12
N ILE A 367 21.96 -11.14 10.00
CA ILE A 367 20.99 -11.54 8.96
C ILE A 367 20.50 -10.35 8.11
N PHE A 368 20.86 -9.10 8.43
CA PHE A 368 20.59 -7.95 7.57
C PHE A 368 21.77 -6.99 7.49
#